data_AF-A0A8S8XPK5-F1
#
_entry.id   AF-A0A8S8XPK5-F1
#
_cell.length_a   1.000
_cell.length_b   1.000
_cell.length_c   1.000
_cell.angle_alpha   90.00
_cell.angle_beta   90.00
_cell.angle_gamma   90.00
#
_symmetry.space_group_name_H-M   'P 1'
#
loop_
_entity.id
_entity.type
_entity.pdbx_description
1 polymer ?
#
loop_
_entity_poly.entity_id
_entity_poly.type
_entity_poly.pdbx_seq_one_letter_code
_entity_poly.pdbx_strand_id
1 'polypeptide(L)'
;MRGEYGGADPDNRHMWRNATERNDREQHLHENISAIGKIRAESEALRRGGYASVHSTPDVLVYQRATADVSSLVGLNRGATASTVTLDAVYATMRS
;
A
#
# COMPACT_ATOMS: atom_id res chain seq x y z
N MET A 1 -0.03 -8.02 4.65
CA MET A 1 0.80 -9.23 4.61
C MET A 1 1.85 -9.04 5.70
N ARG A 2 1.71 -9.76 6.82
CA ARG A 2 2.61 -9.65 7.97
C ARG A 2 3.86 -10.49 7.68
N GLY A 3 5.04 -9.96 7.95
CA GLY A 3 6.31 -10.68 7.87
C GLY A 3 6.46 -11.66 9.04
N GLU A 4 5.71 -12.76 9.00
CA GLU A 4 5.96 -13.92 9.85
C GLU A 4 7.11 -14.73 9.22
N TYR A 5 8.19 -14.92 9.98
CA TYR A 5 9.16 -15.96 9.71
C TYR A 5 8.46 -17.31 9.96
N GLY A 6 7.99 -17.95 8.90
CA GLY A 6 7.32 -19.26 8.93
C GLY A 6 7.32 -19.85 7.52
N GLY A 7 8.47 -20.40 7.11
CA GLY A 7 8.76 -20.76 5.72
C GLY A 7 8.04 -22.01 5.18
N ALA A 8 7.38 -22.83 6.00
CA ALA A 8 6.73 -24.07 5.57
C ALA A 8 5.51 -24.46 6.42
N ASP A 9 4.57 -25.17 5.80
CA ASP A 9 3.41 -25.83 6.45
C ASP A 9 3.89 -26.80 7.55
N PRO A 10 3.22 -26.91 8.72
CA PRO A 10 1.92 -26.34 9.11
C PRO A 10 2.02 -25.01 9.89
N ASP A 11 3.20 -24.40 9.94
CA ASP A 11 3.53 -23.26 10.82
C ASP A 11 2.84 -21.95 10.40
N ASN A 12 2.35 -21.86 9.15
CA ASN A 12 1.52 -20.75 8.67
C ASN A 12 0.02 -20.90 9.04
N ARG A 13 -0.34 -21.91 9.85
CA ARG A 13 -1.71 -22.18 10.34
C ARG A 13 -1.87 -21.95 11.84
N HIS A 14 -1.04 -21.11 12.45
CA HIS A 14 -1.20 -20.76 13.86
C HIS A 14 -2.59 -20.19 14.14
N MET A 15 -3.17 -20.57 15.29
CA MET A 15 -4.44 -20.00 15.74
C MET A 15 -4.34 -18.49 15.83
N TRP A 16 -5.37 -17.80 15.35
CA TRP A 16 -5.49 -16.35 15.39
C TRP A 16 -5.29 -15.84 16.82
N ARG A 17 -4.13 -15.24 17.10
CA ARG A 17 -3.84 -14.68 18.43
C ARG A 17 -4.74 -13.48 18.69
N ASN A 18 -5.50 -13.55 19.79
CA ASN A 18 -6.35 -12.47 20.26
C ASN A 18 -5.50 -11.24 20.63
N ALA A 19 -6.09 -10.06 20.49
CA ALA A 19 -5.43 -8.75 20.53
C ALA A 19 -4.67 -8.41 21.84
N THR A 20 -4.73 -9.27 22.86
CA THR A 20 -4.16 -9.07 24.20
C THR A 20 -2.69 -9.49 24.36
N GLU A 21 -2.10 -10.16 23.36
CA GLU A 21 -0.68 -10.60 23.40
C GLU A 21 0.21 -9.85 22.40
N ARG A 22 -0.27 -8.74 21.83
CA ARG A 22 0.45 -8.02 20.77
C ARG A 22 1.52 -7.11 21.36
N ASN A 23 2.77 -7.33 20.97
CA ASN A 23 3.87 -6.40 21.25
C ASN A 23 3.63 -5.08 20.48
N ASP A 24 4.16 -3.94 20.94
CA ASP A 24 3.90 -2.59 20.38
C ASP A 24 4.09 -2.54 18.85
N ARG A 25 5.08 -3.27 18.34
CA ARG A 25 5.35 -3.41 16.90
C ARG A 25 4.15 -3.99 16.12
N GLU A 26 3.46 -4.98 16.69
CA GLU A 26 2.31 -5.63 16.07
C GLU A 26 1.05 -4.79 16.13
N GLN A 27 0.93 -3.93 17.15
CA GLN A 27 -0.12 -2.93 17.27
C GLN A 27 0.07 -1.83 16.23
N HIS A 28 1.27 -1.25 16.11
CA HIS A 28 1.59 -0.27 15.07
C HIS A 28 1.38 -0.83 13.65
N LEU A 29 1.76 -2.10 13.43
CA LEU A 29 1.49 -2.75 12.14
C LEU A 29 -0.01 -2.92 11.89
N HIS A 30 -0.80 -3.25 12.92
CA HIS A 30 -2.25 -3.37 12.80
C HIS A 30 -2.91 -2.02 12.49
N GLU A 31 -2.50 -0.96 13.17
CA GLU A 31 -2.99 0.40 12.97
C GLU A 31 -2.67 0.90 11.55
N ASN A 32 -1.43 0.73 11.11
CA ASN A 32 -1.01 1.09 9.76
C ASN A 32 -1.80 0.34 8.69
N ILE A 33 -1.97 -0.98 8.83
CA ILE A 33 -2.76 -1.79 7.89
C ILE A 33 -4.23 -1.34 7.89
N SER A 34 -4.79 -1.05 9.07
CA SER A 34 -6.18 -0.60 9.20
C SER A 34 -6.40 0.77 8.55
N ALA A 35 -5.46 1.70 8.72
CA ALA A 35 -5.50 3.01 8.06
C ALA A 35 -5.45 2.89 6.53
N ILE A 36 -4.55 2.05 5.99
CA ILE A 36 -4.49 1.75 4.56
C ILE A 36 -5.81 1.11 4.08
N GLY A 37 -6.38 0.20 4.88
CA GLY A 37 -7.68 -0.42 4.61
C GLY A 37 -8.81 0.60 4.49
N LYS A 38 -8.85 1.60 5.39
CA LYS A 38 -9.83 2.70 5.34
C LYS A 38 -9.64 3.58 4.10
N ILE A 39 -8.41 4.00 3.80
CA ILE A 39 -8.09 4.79 2.60
C ILE A 39 -8.54 4.05 1.33
N ARG A 40 -8.29 2.73 1.27
CA ARG A 40 -8.77 1.90 0.17
C ARG A 40 -10.30 1.82 0.15
N ALA A 41 -10.97 1.68 1.28
CA ALA A 41 -12.43 1.62 1.33
C ALA A 41 -13.10 2.92 0.83
N GLU A 42 -12.47 4.06 1.10
CA GLU A 42 -12.97 5.39 0.76
C GLU A 42 -12.69 5.79 -0.71
N SER A 43 -11.56 5.34 -1.29
CA SER A 43 -11.23 5.64 -2.69
C SER A 43 -11.75 4.58 -3.66
N GLU A 44 -12.63 4.97 -4.58
CA GLU A 44 -13.07 4.09 -5.67
C GLU A 44 -11.92 3.74 -6.63
N ALA A 45 -11.06 4.69 -6.95
CA ALA A 45 -9.86 4.47 -7.75
C ALA A 45 -8.96 3.39 -7.11
N LEU A 46 -8.73 3.44 -5.81
CA LEU A 46 -7.93 2.43 -5.08
C LEU A 46 -8.63 1.08 -4.92
N ARG A 47 -9.95 0.97 -5.17
CA ARG A 47 -10.69 -0.31 -5.19
C ARG A 47 -10.76 -0.91 -6.58
N ARG A 48 -11.23 -0.14 -7.56
CA ARG A 48 -11.63 -0.61 -8.89
C ARG A 48 -10.87 0.04 -10.05
N GLY A 49 -10.14 1.13 -9.80
CA GLY A 49 -9.39 1.82 -10.83
C GLY A 49 -8.32 0.93 -11.49
N GLY A 50 -8.13 1.15 -12.79
CA GLY A 50 -7.06 0.56 -13.58
C GLY A 50 -5.70 1.00 -13.08
N TYR A 51 -4.69 0.18 -13.35
CA TYR A 51 -3.31 0.41 -12.91
C TYR A 51 -2.48 1.00 -14.06
N ALA A 52 -1.74 2.07 -13.79
CA ALA A 52 -0.75 2.61 -14.70
C ALA A 52 0.56 2.91 -13.95
N SER A 53 1.68 2.39 -14.43
CA SER A 53 3.00 2.72 -13.87
C SER A 53 3.37 4.15 -14.28
N VAL A 54 3.79 4.97 -13.31
CA VAL A 54 4.14 6.38 -13.54
C VAL A 54 5.65 6.57 -13.43
N HIS A 55 6.26 6.03 -12.39
CA HIS A 55 7.70 6.10 -12.16
C HIS A 55 8.17 4.80 -11.51
N SER A 56 9.25 4.21 -12.01
CA SER A 56 9.80 3.00 -11.43
C SER A 56 11.32 3.07 -11.50
N THR A 57 11.94 3.07 -10.33
CA THR A 57 13.37 2.85 -10.13
C THR A 57 13.51 1.58 -9.30
N PRO A 58 14.73 1.12 -8.99
CA PRO A 58 14.90 0.08 -7.99
C PRO A 58 14.15 0.48 -6.71
N ASP A 59 14.49 1.60 -6.07
CA ASP A 59 14.03 1.88 -4.72
C ASP A 59 12.68 2.60 -4.62
N VAL A 60 12.24 3.25 -5.69
CA VAL A 60 10.99 4.03 -5.69
C VAL A 60 10.06 3.56 -6.80
N LEU A 61 8.83 3.24 -6.41
CA LEU A 61 7.74 2.92 -7.32
C LEU A 61 6.60 3.92 -7.11
N VAL A 62 6.18 4.57 -8.18
CA VAL A 62 4.96 5.38 -8.23
C VAL A 62 4.04 4.84 -9.31
N TYR A 63 2.80 4.60 -8.93
CA TYR A 63 1.78 4.17 -9.87
C TYR A 63 0.46 4.89 -9.62
N GLN A 64 -0.32 4.99 -10.67
CA GLN A 64 -1.66 5.56 -10.66
C GLN A 64 -2.69 4.44 -10.61
N ARG A 65 -3.75 4.71 -9.87
CA ARG A 65 -5.01 3.97 -9.84
C ARG A 65 -6.07 4.93 -10.33
N ALA A 66 -6.78 4.63 -11.41
CA ALA A 66 -7.79 5.55 -11.93
C ALA A 66 -9.02 4.84 -12.50
N THR A 67 -10.20 5.40 -12.25
CA THR A 67 -11.43 5.12 -13.00
C THR A 67 -11.66 6.24 -14.01
N ALA A 68 -12.79 6.20 -14.71
CA ALA A 68 -13.22 7.28 -15.59
C ALA A 68 -13.49 8.60 -14.86
N ASP A 69 -13.66 8.58 -13.53
CA ASP A 69 -14.14 9.71 -12.72
C ASP A 69 -13.16 10.15 -11.61
N VAL A 70 -12.32 9.23 -11.14
CA VAL A 70 -11.42 9.50 -10.00
C VAL A 70 -10.04 8.88 -10.21
N SER A 71 -9.01 9.57 -9.71
CA SER A 71 -7.62 9.14 -9.76
C SER A 71 -6.98 9.14 -8.37
N SER A 72 -6.03 8.25 -8.14
CA SER A 72 -5.21 8.19 -6.94
C SER A 72 -3.79 7.79 -7.32
N LEU A 73 -2.80 8.52 -6.79
CA LEU A 73 -1.38 8.19 -6.94
C LEU A 73 -0.89 7.47 -5.69
N VAL A 74 -0.11 6.41 -5.90
CA VAL A 74 0.52 5.64 -4.83
C VAL A 74 2.02 5.66 -5.04
N GLY A 75 2.75 6.19 -4.06
CA GLY A 75 4.21 6.17 -4.00
C GLY A 75 4.69 5.21 -2.93
N LEU A 76 5.62 4.33 -3.32
CA LEU A 76 6.30 3.40 -2.44
C LEU A 76 7.80 3.67 -2.53
N ASN A 77 8.44 3.84 -1.39
CA ASN A 77 9.88 3.94 -1.28
C ASN A 77 10.38 2.81 -0.38
N ARG A 78 11.21 1.92 -0.94
CA ARG A 78 11.87 0.83 -0.21
C ARG A 78 13.33 1.15 0.14
N GLY A 79 13.84 2.30 -0.29
CA GLY A 79 15.17 2.78 0.05
C GLY A 79 15.28 3.15 1.52
N ALA A 80 16.51 3.14 2.03
CA ALA A 80 16.81 3.53 3.41
C ALA A 80 16.69 5.06 3.65
N THR A 81 16.63 5.85 2.57
CA THR A 81 16.59 7.31 2.60
C THR A 81 15.32 7.84 1.94
N ALA A 82 14.86 9.02 2.40
CA ALA A 82 13.81 9.75 1.71
C ALA A 82 14.25 10.08 0.27
N SER A 83 13.31 10.00 -0.67
CA SER A 83 13.54 10.31 -2.09
C SER A 83 12.42 11.21 -2.59
N THR A 84 12.79 12.22 -3.38
CA THR A 84 11.84 13.14 -4.02
C THR A 84 11.63 12.69 -5.45
N VAL A 85 10.35 12.53 -5.84
CA VAL A 85 9.97 12.26 -7.23
C VAL A 85 9.09 13.40 -7.71
N THR A 86 9.48 14.02 -8.82
CA THR A 86 8.67 15.02 -9.52
C THR A 86 7.85 14.32 -10.60
N LEU A 87 6.54 14.53 -10.58
CA LEU A 87 5.60 13.94 -11.54
C LEU A 87 4.98 15.04 -12.39
N ASP A 88 4.71 14.74 -13.66
CA ASP A 88 3.98 15.67 -14.52
C ASP A 88 2.53 15.85 -14.06
N ALA A 89 1.99 17.06 -14.28
CA ALA A 89 0.61 17.42 -13.94
C ALA A 89 -0.44 16.53 -14.64
N VAL A 90 -0.06 15.83 -15.71
CA VAL A 90 -0.93 14.88 -16.42
C VAL A 90 -1.41 13.73 -15.51
N TYR A 91 -0.66 13.39 -14.47
CA TYR A 91 -1.05 12.38 -13.50
C TYR A 91 -1.90 12.94 -12.34
N ALA A 92 -1.97 14.27 -12.21
CA ALA A 92 -2.73 14.98 -11.19
C ALA A 92 -4.17 15.31 -11.65
N THR A 93 -4.48 15.23 -12.94
CA THR A 93 -5.80 15.58 -13.48
C THR A 93 -6.26 14.52 -14.47
N MET A 94 -7.52 14.10 -14.35
CA MET A 94 -8.17 13.22 -15.35
C MET A 94 -7.89 13.74 -16.75
N ARG A 95 -7.28 12.92 -17.59
CA ARG A 95 -7.40 13.10 -19.03
C ARG A 95 -8.42 12.08 -19.53
N SER A 96 -9.55 12.63 -19.97
CA SER A 96 -10.53 12.02 -20.87
C SER A 96 -9.87 11.45 -22.11
#